data_AF-A0A501QJU9-F1
#
_entry.id   AF-A0A501QJU9-F1
#
_cell.length_a   1.000
_cell.length_b   1.000
_cell.length_c   1.000
_cell.angle_alpha   90.00
_cell.angle_beta   90.00
_cell.angle_gamma   90.00
#
_symmetry.space_group_name_H-M   'P 1'
#
loop_
_entity.id
_entity.type
_entity.pdbx_description
1 polymer ?
#
loop_
_entity_poly.entity_id
_entity_poly.type
_entity_poly.pdbx_seq_one_letter_code
_entity_poly.pdbx_strand_id
1 'polypeptide(L)'
;MKVFRSALLFLLISSSSLFAQVPVTDLDFAILRCEKAFESGTEDDIKTNFPLADQQELLLSLDKSKTKIIRKAGPSKILESDKKSALVLLTGTLLFGNSGNETLYSGHYSGIYRFKYSEGKWTIAEKLSIDRKNLLMGHIINATIDPVNSSLDVSDSMKILTQESYGFAVMLNHKAKITSLQLDGKDADYQFNGGILWVRTKANAEQQLSLSYTLIVDKLEKDKNSGYFDDTFGHVRNQFFWHPFFSFSSANDRADFSVRVAIPSAYQLATSLPQEETISENQRVIKARSAGRTFALGLYYDKKWKTYRYKKNDYQLEVFCDTDFKPNPDVLHKNFLEAYDLLAEKFGSPKGQYLSIVQDRSNASNGWLNRSNDMIVAAKQGSDFLRDKPSPRAPFAHEVAHAWTTPIGPATNFLSEGWASYAERYFLEKQYGEAIFTDYLTSYKNIYFSEGFDTKVSLWNDVSNDGVSYYKGVWVFYMLEQLLGKEDFEKGLKAFMQSEEPMTIQHFMDKLTKTTGKKVQPFLEPWLKSKQVPHIRYTLKDNALLIAQEGDVLPFLLEVEFTLGDGTKTIGSFPIKDKQHRFKLSSAKYAGAKQVRLDPNGKLLLKILE
;
A
#
# COMPACT_ATOMS: atom_id res chain seq x y z
N MET A 1 -25.76 71.42 -58.96
CA MET A 1 -25.52 72.56 -58.05
C MET A 1 -24.79 72.03 -56.83
N LYS A 2 -23.46 72.17 -56.73
CA LYS A 2 -22.75 73.20 -55.94
C LYS A 2 -23.38 73.43 -54.55
N VAL A 3 -22.70 73.37 -53.39
CA VAL A 3 -21.27 73.32 -53.03
C VAL A 3 -21.18 73.16 -51.47
N PHE A 4 -20.31 72.25 -50.97
CA PHE A 4 -19.37 72.31 -49.81
C PHE A 4 -19.87 72.64 -48.37
N ARG A 5 -19.28 72.20 -47.23
CA ARG A 5 -18.07 71.40 -46.86
C ARG A 5 -18.13 71.03 -45.35
N SER A 6 -17.28 70.06 -44.95
CA SER A 6 -16.73 69.78 -43.60
C SER A 6 -17.65 69.05 -42.60
N ALA A 7 -17.20 68.17 -41.69
CA ALA A 7 -15.99 67.38 -41.47
C ALA A 7 -16.30 66.38 -40.32
N LEU A 8 -15.51 65.31 -40.24
CA LEU A 8 -15.22 64.43 -39.07
C LEU A 8 -16.32 63.54 -38.44
N LEU A 9 -16.14 62.24 -38.69
CA LEU A 9 -16.02 61.11 -37.73
C LEU A 9 -16.51 61.35 -36.27
N PHE A 10 -17.55 60.63 -35.84
CA PHE A 10 -17.68 60.15 -34.46
C PHE A 10 -18.36 58.77 -34.45
N LEU A 11 -17.63 57.77 -33.93
CA LEU A 11 -18.18 56.51 -33.46
C LEU A 11 -19.17 56.80 -32.33
N LEU A 12 -20.39 56.26 -32.44
CA LEU A 12 -21.35 56.21 -31.35
C LEU A 12 -21.08 54.99 -30.48
N ILE A 13 -20.64 55.27 -29.26
CA ILE A 13 -20.53 54.35 -28.13
C ILE A 13 -21.93 54.16 -27.52
N SER A 14 -22.37 52.91 -27.37
CA SER A 14 -23.34 52.44 -26.36
C SER A 14 -23.40 50.91 -26.49
N SER A 15 -23.27 50.06 -25.48
CA SER A 15 -23.28 50.23 -24.03
C SER A 15 -22.66 48.97 -23.42
N SER A 16 -21.79 49.20 -22.45
CA SER A 16 -21.06 48.27 -21.60
C SER A 16 -21.94 47.26 -20.85
N SER A 17 -21.70 45.97 -21.09
CA SER A 17 -21.90 44.91 -20.09
C SER A 17 -20.61 44.79 -19.27
N LEU A 18 -20.70 45.15 -17.99
CA LEU A 18 -19.62 45.01 -17.02
C LEU A 18 -19.24 43.54 -16.87
N PHE A 19 -18.06 43.15 -17.36
CA PHE A 19 -17.29 42.11 -16.71
C PHE A 19 -16.81 42.70 -15.38
N ALA A 20 -17.42 42.28 -14.27
CA ALA A 20 -16.85 42.54 -12.97
C ALA A 20 -15.50 41.82 -12.90
N GLN A 21 -14.40 42.56 -13.12
CA GLN A 21 -13.06 42.08 -12.80
C GLN A 21 -13.04 41.87 -11.28
N VAL A 22 -13.02 40.61 -10.85
CA VAL A 22 -12.74 40.25 -9.46
C VAL A 22 -11.40 40.91 -9.09
N PRO A 23 -11.30 41.65 -7.98
CA PRO A 23 -10.03 42.25 -7.59
C PRO A 23 -8.99 41.15 -7.36
N VAL A 24 -7.87 41.20 -8.08
CA VAL A 24 -6.75 40.29 -7.83
C VAL A 24 -6.17 40.57 -6.45
N THR A 25 -6.23 39.60 -5.55
CA THR A 25 -5.70 39.70 -4.17
C THR A 25 -4.24 39.23 -4.11
N ASP A 26 -3.52 39.55 -3.02
CA ASP A 26 -2.17 38.97 -2.79
C ASP A 26 -2.20 37.42 -2.74
N LEU A 27 -3.33 36.84 -2.32
CA LEU A 27 -3.53 35.38 -2.33
C LEU A 27 -3.57 34.85 -3.77
N ASP A 28 -4.29 35.51 -4.69
CA ASP A 28 -4.33 35.13 -6.10
C ASP A 28 -2.93 35.17 -6.73
N PHE A 29 -2.13 36.20 -6.39
CA PHE A 29 -0.73 36.27 -6.82
C PHE A 29 0.13 35.16 -6.22
N ALA A 30 -0.08 34.78 -4.95
CA ALA A 30 0.63 33.67 -4.34
C ALA A 30 0.31 32.34 -5.02
N ILE A 31 -0.96 32.10 -5.32
CA ILE A 31 -1.41 30.92 -6.06
C ILE A 31 -0.77 30.88 -7.45
N LEU A 32 -0.82 31.98 -8.21
CA LEU A 32 -0.22 32.07 -9.54
C LEU A 32 1.30 31.84 -9.52
N ARG A 33 2.01 32.31 -8.47
CA ARG A 33 3.43 32.03 -8.31
C ARG A 33 3.70 30.54 -8.08
N CYS A 34 2.89 29.87 -7.27
CA CYS A 34 2.98 28.41 -7.10
C CYS A 34 2.74 27.67 -8.43
N GLU A 35 1.71 28.05 -9.19
CA GLU A 35 1.41 27.45 -10.50
C GLU A 35 2.58 27.61 -11.49
N LYS A 36 3.14 28.83 -11.60
CA LYS A 36 4.31 29.08 -12.44
C LYS A 36 5.56 28.34 -11.98
N ALA A 37 5.80 28.32 -10.67
CA ALA A 37 6.94 27.62 -10.09
C ALA A 37 6.85 26.10 -10.36
N PHE A 38 5.64 25.52 -10.29
CA PHE A 38 5.41 24.14 -10.66
C PHE A 38 5.63 23.89 -12.16
N GLU A 39 5.06 24.73 -13.04
CA GLU A 39 5.11 24.50 -14.49
C GLU A 39 6.53 24.65 -15.06
N SER A 40 7.23 25.72 -14.67
CA SER A 40 8.49 26.11 -15.29
C SER A 40 9.47 26.82 -14.34
N GLY A 41 9.24 26.76 -13.03
CA GLY A 41 10.10 27.42 -12.05
C GLY A 41 11.53 26.89 -12.01
N THR A 42 12.46 27.79 -11.72
CA THR A 42 13.83 27.48 -11.33
C THR A 42 13.88 26.81 -9.95
N GLU A 43 15.05 26.31 -9.56
CA GLU A 43 15.26 25.82 -8.19
C GLU A 43 14.87 26.86 -7.14
N ASP A 44 15.26 28.13 -7.32
CA ASP A 44 14.91 29.21 -6.39
C ASP A 44 13.41 29.52 -6.36
N ASP A 45 12.73 29.46 -7.51
CA ASP A 45 11.27 29.59 -7.56
C ASP A 45 10.58 28.48 -6.77
N ILE A 46 11.04 27.23 -6.92
CA ILE A 46 10.50 26.07 -6.20
C ILE A 46 10.72 26.24 -4.70
N LYS A 47 11.94 26.55 -4.25
CA LYS A 47 12.24 26.76 -2.82
C LYS A 47 11.43 27.89 -2.21
N THR A 48 11.18 28.95 -2.98
CA THR A 48 10.45 30.13 -2.51
C THR A 48 8.94 29.88 -2.38
N ASN A 49 8.36 29.08 -3.28
CA ASN A 49 6.90 28.92 -3.38
C ASN A 49 6.41 27.58 -2.79
N PHE A 50 7.28 26.59 -2.58
CA PHE A 50 6.98 25.31 -1.93
C PHE A 50 7.92 25.10 -0.73
N PRO A 51 7.59 25.64 0.45
CA PRO A 51 8.40 25.51 1.67
C PRO A 51 8.28 24.13 2.34
N LEU A 52 7.41 23.25 1.83
CA LEU A 52 7.19 21.91 2.36
C LEU A 52 8.25 20.95 1.78
N ALA A 53 8.96 20.24 2.66
CA ALA A 53 10.06 19.35 2.28
C ALA A 53 9.64 18.34 1.20
N ASP A 54 8.52 17.63 1.38
CA ASP A 54 8.06 16.60 0.43
C ASP A 54 7.83 17.15 -0.98
N GLN A 55 7.13 18.29 -1.10
CA GLN A 55 6.86 18.92 -2.40
C GLN A 55 8.14 19.48 -3.02
N GLN A 56 9.02 20.06 -2.20
CA GLN A 56 10.29 20.61 -2.64
C GLN A 56 11.23 19.51 -3.16
N GLU A 57 11.42 18.44 -2.38
CA GLU A 57 12.23 17.28 -2.75
C GLU A 57 11.70 16.62 -4.03
N LEU A 58 10.39 16.41 -4.13
CA LEU A 58 9.76 15.92 -5.35
C LEU A 58 10.16 16.80 -6.53
N LEU A 59 9.83 18.09 -6.51
CA LEU A 59 10.00 18.98 -7.66
C LEU A 59 11.46 19.15 -8.06
N LEU A 60 12.38 19.24 -7.09
CA LEU A 60 13.82 19.34 -7.35
C LEU A 60 14.44 18.02 -7.84
N SER A 61 13.83 16.88 -7.51
CA SER A 61 14.28 15.59 -8.02
C SER A 61 13.91 15.36 -9.49
N LEU A 62 12.83 16.00 -9.98
CA LEU A 62 12.36 15.85 -11.36
C LEU A 62 13.42 16.31 -12.38
N ASP A 63 14.12 17.42 -12.10
CA ASP A 63 15.17 17.96 -12.96
C ASP A 63 16.43 17.06 -13.00
N LYS A 64 16.60 16.21 -11.99
CA LYS A 64 17.70 15.24 -11.89
C LYS A 64 17.32 13.87 -12.46
N SER A 65 16.06 13.68 -12.85
CA SER A 65 15.56 12.42 -13.39
C SER A 65 16.18 12.12 -14.76
N LYS A 66 16.54 10.86 -15.00
CA LYS A 66 16.93 10.39 -16.33
C LYS A 66 15.73 10.30 -17.29
N THR A 67 14.51 10.26 -16.73
CA THR A 67 13.27 10.26 -17.50
C THR A 67 12.84 11.69 -17.72
N LYS A 68 12.55 12.07 -18.97
CA LYS A 68 11.97 13.38 -19.27
C LYS A 68 10.56 13.46 -18.68
N ILE A 69 10.35 14.38 -17.75
CA ILE A 69 9.07 14.64 -17.11
C ILE A 69 8.58 16.02 -17.56
N ILE A 70 7.32 16.10 -18.01
CA ILE A 70 6.68 17.38 -18.38
C ILE A 70 5.74 17.78 -17.25
N ARG A 71 5.89 18.99 -16.73
CA ARG A 71 5.00 19.56 -15.70
C ARG A 71 3.97 20.44 -16.38
N LYS A 72 2.68 20.18 -16.14
CA LYS A 72 1.58 20.96 -16.69
C LYS A 72 0.71 21.49 -15.55
N ALA A 73 0.69 22.81 -15.35
CA ALA A 73 -0.18 23.41 -14.35
C ALA A 73 -1.66 23.14 -14.68
N GLY A 74 -2.45 22.94 -13.64
CA GLY A 74 -3.90 22.80 -13.71
C GLY A 74 -4.60 23.99 -13.04
N PRO A 75 -5.92 24.10 -13.17
CA PRO A 75 -6.68 25.16 -12.50
C PRO A 75 -6.56 25.04 -10.97
N SER A 76 -6.52 26.18 -10.29
CA SER A 76 -6.63 26.27 -8.84
C SER A 76 -8.03 26.72 -8.40
N LYS A 77 -8.38 26.46 -7.13
CA LYS A 77 -9.65 26.90 -6.55
C LYS A 77 -9.48 27.25 -5.08
N ILE A 78 -9.86 28.47 -4.70
CA ILE A 78 -9.97 28.87 -3.29
C ILE A 78 -11.24 28.21 -2.74
N LEU A 79 -11.06 27.27 -1.80
CA LEU A 79 -12.14 26.52 -1.17
C LEU A 79 -12.75 27.29 0.00
N GLU A 80 -11.87 27.88 0.82
CA GLU A 80 -12.20 28.72 1.96
C GLU A 80 -11.13 29.80 2.10
N SER A 81 -11.50 31.00 2.54
CA SER A 81 -10.51 32.04 2.87
C SER A 81 -11.03 33.01 3.92
N ASP A 82 -10.11 33.49 4.75
CA ASP A 82 -10.28 34.61 5.67
C ASP A 82 -9.05 35.55 5.59
N LYS A 83 -8.94 36.50 6.51
CA LYS A 83 -7.85 37.50 6.51
C LYS A 83 -6.45 36.94 6.79
N LYS A 84 -6.33 35.73 7.32
CA LYS A 84 -5.08 35.11 7.80
C LYS A 84 -4.84 33.69 7.30
N SER A 85 -5.87 33.00 6.83
CA SER A 85 -5.81 31.62 6.36
C SER A 85 -6.65 31.42 5.09
N ALA A 86 -6.18 30.55 4.20
CA ALA A 86 -6.97 30.09 3.07
C ALA A 86 -6.72 28.61 2.81
N LEU A 87 -7.74 27.91 2.33
CA LEU A 87 -7.63 26.57 1.77
C LEU A 87 -7.74 26.67 0.26
N VAL A 88 -6.72 26.18 -0.43
CA VAL A 88 -6.62 26.27 -1.88
C VAL A 88 -6.38 24.88 -2.44
N LEU A 89 -7.24 24.46 -3.37
CA LEU A 89 -6.98 23.33 -4.24
C LEU A 89 -5.97 23.78 -5.31
N LEU A 90 -4.76 23.22 -5.27
CA LEU A 90 -3.78 23.35 -6.35
C LEU A 90 -3.79 22.05 -7.14
N THR A 91 -3.80 22.16 -8.48
CA THR A 91 -3.74 20.99 -9.36
C THR A 91 -2.67 21.16 -10.43
N GLY A 92 -2.12 20.04 -10.87
CA GLY A 92 -1.15 19.97 -11.94
C GLY A 92 -0.77 18.52 -12.22
N THR A 93 -0.31 18.28 -13.44
CA THR A 93 0.02 16.94 -13.92
C THR A 93 1.51 16.82 -14.22
N LEU A 94 2.12 15.77 -13.69
CA LEU A 94 3.44 15.28 -14.07
C LEU A 94 3.25 14.21 -15.16
N LEU A 95 3.66 14.50 -16.39
CA LEU A 95 3.47 13.64 -17.56
C LEU A 95 4.76 12.86 -17.85
N PHE A 96 4.67 11.52 -17.74
CA PHE A 96 5.73 10.55 -18.00
C PHE A 96 5.20 9.11 -17.83
N GLY A 97 5.81 8.14 -18.51
CA GLY A 97 5.44 6.73 -18.32
C GLY A 97 3.98 6.43 -18.68
N ASN A 98 3.23 5.83 -17.74
CA ASN A 98 1.80 5.51 -17.87
C ASN A 98 0.92 6.43 -17.01
N SER A 99 -0.36 6.54 -17.34
CA SER A 99 -1.31 7.45 -16.68
C SER A 99 -1.57 7.15 -15.21
N GLY A 100 -1.38 5.91 -14.76
CA GLY A 100 -1.40 5.54 -13.35
C GLY A 100 -0.22 6.16 -12.59
N ASN A 101 1.00 6.05 -13.13
CA ASN A 101 2.18 6.72 -12.57
C ASN A 101 2.03 8.24 -12.61
N GLU A 102 1.58 8.80 -13.74
CA GLU A 102 1.29 10.24 -13.84
C GLU A 102 0.33 10.68 -12.74
N THR A 103 -0.74 9.92 -12.49
CA THR A 103 -1.73 10.20 -11.44
C THR A 103 -1.13 10.12 -10.03
N LEU A 104 -0.40 9.05 -9.72
CA LEU A 104 0.26 8.86 -8.42
C LEU A 104 1.20 10.02 -8.09
N TYR A 105 2.14 10.30 -8.99
CA TYR A 105 3.17 11.31 -8.74
C TYR A 105 2.59 12.73 -8.77
N SER A 106 1.60 12.98 -9.64
CA SER A 106 0.84 14.23 -9.60
C SER A 106 0.15 14.42 -8.26
N GLY A 107 -0.36 13.36 -7.62
CA GLY A 107 -0.98 13.40 -6.31
C GLY A 107 -0.05 13.88 -5.17
N HIS A 108 1.28 13.84 -5.33
CA HIS A 108 2.20 14.44 -4.36
C HIS A 108 2.20 15.99 -4.44
N TYR A 109 1.97 16.55 -5.63
CA TYR A 109 1.79 17.99 -5.86
C TYR A 109 0.33 18.42 -5.77
N SER A 110 -0.57 17.82 -6.55
CA SER A 110 -2.00 18.13 -6.55
C SER A 110 -2.62 17.82 -5.20
N GLY A 111 -3.49 18.71 -4.71
CA GLY A 111 -4.16 18.55 -3.43
C GLY A 111 -4.58 19.87 -2.80
N ILE A 112 -5.00 19.78 -1.54
CA ILE A 112 -5.52 20.92 -0.78
C ILE A 112 -4.42 21.46 0.12
N TYR A 113 -4.09 22.72 -0.07
CA TYR A 113 -3.04 23.42 0.67
C TYR A 113 -3.65 24.46 1.58
N ARG A 114 -3.12 24.56 2.80
CA ARG A 114 -3.38 25.71 3.66
C ARG A 114 -2.35 26.78 3.39
N PHE A 115 -2.82 27.95 3.00
CA PHE A 115 -2.03 29.17 2.94
C PHE A 115 -2.23 29.97 4.23
N LYS A 116 -1.18 30.61 4.71
CA LYS A 116 -1.25 31.57 5.82
C LYS A 116 -0.70 32.92 5.38
N TYR A 117 -1.32 33.99 5.87
CA TYR A 117 -0.86 35.35 5.66
C TYR A 117 -0.04 35.80 6.87
N SER A 118 1.22 36.14 6.62
CA SER A 118 2.14 36.69 7.63
C SER A 118 3.12 37.64 6.96
N GLU A 119 3.48 38.72 7.65
CA GLU A 119 4.52 39.66 7.20
C GLU A 119 4.28 40.21 5.77
N GLY A 120 3.02 40.43 5.41
CA GLY A 120 2.65 41.01 4.12
C GLY A 120 2.55 40.01 2.97
N LYS A 121 2.73 38.69 3.21
CA LYS A 121 2.77 37.66 2.16
C LYS A 121 1.94 36.43 2.53
N TRP A 122 1.26 35.86 1.53
CA TRP A 122 0.70 34.51 1.61
C TRP A 122 1.74 33.42 1.29
N THR A 123 1.85 32.42 2.15
CA THR A 123 2.73 31.25 1.96
C THR A 123 2.01 29.95 2.30
N ILE A 124 2.38 28.87 1.62
CA ILE A 124 1.93 27.51 1.98
C ILE A 124 2.44 27.17 3.39
N ALA A 125 1.55 26.70 4.25
CA ALA A 125 1.84 26.27 5.61
C ALA A 125 1.77 24.75 5.77
N GLU A 126 0.86 24.08 5.07
CA GLU A 126 0.72 22.62 5.06
C GLU A 126 -0.03 22.15 3.81
N LYS A 127 0.16 20.89 3.45
CA LYS A 127 -0.71 20.14 2.53
C LYS A 127 -1.58 19.21 3.36
N LEU A 128 -2.89 19.27 3.18
CA LEU A 128 -3.83 18.43 3.92
C LEU A 128 -3.98 17.05 3.25
N SER A 129 -3.94 15.98 4.05
CA SER A 129 -4.33 14.65 3.59
C SER A 129 -5.82 14.63 3.26
N ILE A 130 -6.18 14.14 2.07
CA ILE A 130 -7.57 14.13 1.59
C ILE A 130 -8.48 13.18 2.37
N ASP A 131 -7.90 12.19 3.04
CA ASP A 131 -8.57 11.20 3.87
C ASP A 131 -8.61 11.56 5.36
N ARG A 132 -8.13 12.74 5.77
CA ARG A 132 -7.92 13.08 7.19
C ARG A 132 -9.13 12.83 8.09
N LYS A 133 -10.33 13.21 7.65
CA LYS A 133 -11.60 13.06 8.40
C LYS A 133 -12.74 12.50 7.57
N ASN A 134 -12.56 12.40 6.27
CA ASN A 134 -13.59 11.92 5.37
C ASN A 134 -13.48 10.40 5.26
N LEU A 135 -14.61 9.71 5.17
CA LEU A 135 -14.66 8.28 4.95
C LEU A 135 -15.34 7.99 3.62
N LEU A 136 -14.79 7.03 2.89
CA LEU A 136 -15.42 6.40 1.74
C LEU A 136 -15.84 4.99 2.19
N MET A 137 -17.15 4.80 2.31
CA MET A 137 -17.73 3.67 3.05
C MET A 137 -18.20 2.54 2.13
N GLY A 138 -18.51 2.85 0.88
CA GLY A 138 -19.03 1.87 -0.05
C GLY A 138 -19.01 2.33 -1.51
N HIS A 139 -18.94 1.37 -2.40
CA HIS A 139 -18.97 1.52 -3.86
C HIS A 139 -20.06 0.65 -4.46
N ILE A 140 -20.82 1.21 -5.40
CA ILE A 140 -21.71 0.46 -6.29
C ILE A 140 -21.28 0.76 -7.72
N ILE A 141 -20.41 -0.11 -8.26
CA ILE A 141 -19.75 0.08 -9.54
C ILE A 141 -20.46 -0.71 -10.63
N ASN A 142 -20.81 -0.04 -11.72
CA ASN A 142 -21.17 -0.63 -13.00
C ASN A 142 -20.10 -0.25 -14.02
N ALA A 143 -19.44 -1.24 -14.61
CA ALA A 143 -18.40 -1.01 -15.60
C ALA A 143 -18.61 -1.83 -16.87
N THR A 144 -18.15 -1.29 -18.01
CA THR A 144 -18.11 -1.99 -19.29
C THR A 144 -16.69 -1.91 -19.84
N ILE A 145 -16.10 -3.07 -20.14
CA ILE A 145 -14.79 -3.20 -20.76
C ILE A 145 -14.99 -3.39 -22.27
N ASP A 146 -14.35 -2.55 -23.06
CA ASP A 146 -14.18 -2.76 -24.49
C ASP A 146 -12.68 -2.98 -24.80
N PRO A 147 -12.26 -4.25 -24.95
CA PRO A 147 -10.87 -4.59 -25.23
C PRO A 147 -10.37 -4.07 -26.58
N VAL A 148 -11.25 -3.91 -27.58
CA VAL A 148 -10.84 -3.48 -28.94
C VAL A 148 -10.42 -2.02 -28.94
N ASN A 149 -11.13 -1.19 -28.18
CA ASN A 149 -10.86 0.24 -28.05
C ASN A 149 -10.00 0.59 -26.82
N SER A 150 -9.51 -0.41 -26.08
CA SER A 150 -8.82 -0.24 -24.80
C SER A 150 -9.59 0.68 -23.84
N SER A 151 -10.92 0.62 -23.85
CA SER A 151 -11.76 1.56 -23.11
C SER A 151 -12.51 0.91 -21.95
N LEU A 152 -12.73 1.70 -20.92
CA LEU A 152 -13.45 1.34 -19.71
C LEU A 152 -14.46 2.43 -19.40
N ASP A 153 -15.74 2.10 -19.51
CA ASP A 153 -16.84 2.97 -19.09
C ASP A 153 -17.24 2.61 -17.67
N VAL A 154 -17.32 3.59 -16.78
CA VAL A 154 -17.63 3.35 -15.36
C VAL A 154 -18.73 4.28 -14.88
N SER A 155 -19.66 3.72 -14.11
CA SER A 155 -20.58 4.45 -13.25
C SER A 155 -20.46 3.92 -11.83
N ASP A 156 -20.14 4.79 -10.89
CA ASP A 156 -19.94 4.46 -9.48
C ASP A 156 -20.85 5.31 -8.60
N SER A 157 -21.60 4.67 -7.71
CA SER A 157 -22.35 5.32 -6.65
C SER A 157 -21.64 5.07 -5.32
N MET A 158 -20.93 6.07 -4.83
CA MET A 158 -20.17 6.03 -3.59
C MET A 158 -21.00 6.49 -2.39
N LYS A 159 -20.93 5.74 -1.29
CA LYS A 159 -21.39 6.19 0.03
C LYS A 159 -20.22 6.90 0.73
N ILE A 160 -20.37 8.18 1.03
CA ILE A 160 -19.33 8.99 1.68
C ILE A 160 -19.83 9.57 3.00
N LEU A 161 -18.94 9.68 3.98
CA LEU A 161 -19.12 10.49 5.19
C LEU A 161 -18.12 11.63 5.15
N THR A 162 -18.64 12.85 5.08
CA THR A 162 -17.84 14.06 5.00
C THR A 162 -17.88 14.79 6.32
N GLN A 163 -16.72 15.17 6.85
CA GLN A 163 -16.60 15.89 8.13
C GLN A 163 -15.94 17.26 7.95
N GLU A 164 -15.31 17.50 6.80
CA GLU A 164 -14.69 18.77 6.48
C GLU A 164 -15.70 19.73 5.83
N SER A 165 -15.55 21.03 6.10
CA SER A 165 -16.41 22.09 5.53
C SER A 165 -16.06 22.47 4.10
N TYR A 166 -14.84 22.19 3.67
CA TYR A 166 -14.30 22.57 2.37
C TYR A 166 -14.56 21.53 1.28
N GLY A 167 -15.36 20.49 1.53
CA GLY A 167 -15.74 19.47 0.55
C GLY A 167 -15.02 18.13 0.70
N PHE A 168 -15.13 17.31 -0.34
CA PHE A 168 -14.61 15.95 -0.43
C PHE A 168 -13.63 15.83 -1.60
N ALA A 169 -12.53 15.11 -1.41
CA ALA A 169 -11.53 14.90 -2.46
C ALA A 169 -11.10 13.43 -2.54
N VAL A 170 -10.97 12.91 -3.75
CA VAL A 170 -10.49 11.55 -4.05
C VAL A 170 -9.52 11.58 -5.22
N MET A 171 -8.67 10.56 -5.29
CA MET A 171 -7.83 10.32 -6.46
C MET A 171 -8.61 9.55 -7.52
N LEU A 172 -8.42 9.93 -8.78
CA LEU A 172 -8.95 9.25 -9.97
C LEU A 172 -7.95 9.47 -11.11
N ASN A 173 -7.78 8.50 -12.01
CA ASN A 173 -6.82 8.61 -13.11
C ASN A 173 -7.02 9.94 -13.87
N HIS A 174 -5.97 10.75 -14.01
CA HIS A 174 -6.07 12.11 -14.56
C HIS A 174 -6.62 12.15 -16.00
N LYS A 175 -6.59 11.03 -16.74
CA LYS A 175 -7.18 10.89 -18.07
C LYS A 175 -8.68 10.56 -18.07
N ALA A 176 -9.30 10.37 -16.91
CA ALA A 176 -10.74 10.11 -16.80
C ALA A 176 -11.54 11.27 -17.40
N LYS A 177 -12.49 10.93 -18.27
CA LYS A 177 -13.42 11.90 -18.85
C LYS A 177 -14.76 11.78 -18.13
N ILE A 178 -14.98 12.65 -17.14
CA ILE A 178 -16.22 12.72 -16.37
C ILE A 178 -17.36 13.13 -17.30
N THR A 179 -18.40 12.31 -17.37
CA THR A 179 -19.62 12.55 -18.16
C THR A 179 -20.80 12.97 -17.30
N SER A 180 -20.83 12.57 -16.03
CA SER A 180 -21.83 12.98 -15.04
C SER A 180 -21.27 12.92 -13.63
N LEU A 181 -21.65 13.87 -12.78
CA LEU A 181 -21.32 13.85 -11.36
C LEU A 181 -22.47 14.47 -10.55
N GLN A 182 -23.03 13.68 -9.64
CA GLN A 182 -24.17 14.08 -8.82
C GLN A 182 -23.91 13.79 -7.34
N LEU A 183 -24.37 14.71 -6.48
CA LEU A 183 -24.40 14.55 -5.04
C LEU A 183 -25.86 14.52 -4.58
N ASP A 184 -26.25 13.44 -3.92
CA ASP A 184 -27.63 13.19 -3.48
C ASP A 184 -28.67 13.38 -4.62
N GLY A 185 -28.30 12.92 -5.82
CA GLY A 185 -29.15 12.97 -7.03
C GLY A 185 -29.23 14.35 -7.73
N LYS A 186 -28.40 15.33 -7.33
CA LYS A 186 -28.31 16.65 -7.98
C LYS A 186 -26.93 16.88 -8.55
N ASP A 187 -26.82 17.62 -9.66
CA ASP A 187 -25.53 17.99 -10.24
C ASP A 187 -24.61 18.64 -9.20
N ALA A 188 -23.37 18.14 -9.12
CA ALA A 188 -22.41 18.57 -8.11
C ALA A 188 -21.53 19.74 -8.61
N ASP A 189 -21.14 20.66 -7.71
CA ASP A 189 -20.03 21.60 -7.96
C ASP A 189 -18.71 20.85 -7.71
N TYR A 190 -17.90 20.67 -8.76
CA TYR A 190 -16.67 19.91 -8.69
C TYR A 190 -15.54 20.53 -9.50
N GLN A 191 -14.33 20.05 -9.24
CA GLN A 191 -13.15 20.32 -10.05
C GLN A 191 -12.32 19.04 -10.18
N PHE A 192 -11.87 18.73 -11.39
CA PHE A 192 -11.06 17.55 -11.67
C PHE A 192 -9.85 17.90 -12.53
N ASN A 193 -8.65 17.71 -11.98
CA ASN A 193 -7.37 17.84 -12.69
C ASN A 193 -6.23 17.23 -11.86
N GLY A 194 -5.08 16.96 -12.49
CA GLY A 194 -3.89 16.46 -11.77
C GLY A 194 -4.10 15.15 -11.01
N GLY A 195 -5.13 14.38 -11.37
CA GLY A 195 -5.52 13.15 -10.68
C GLY A 195 -6.38 13.34 -9.43
N ILE A 196 -6.84 14.57 -9.12
CA ILE A 196 -7.67 14.88 -7.95
C ILE A 196 -9.06 15.34 -8.40
N LEU A 197 -10.09 14.62 -7.93
CA LEU A 197 -11.48 15.03 -8.02
C LEU A 197 -11.91 15.63 -6.69
N TRP A 198 -12.15 16.93 -6.68
CA TRP A 198 -12.75 17.64 -5.55
C TRP A 198 -14.23 17.91 -5.82
N VAL A 199 -15.08 17.73 -4.82
CA VAL A 199 -16.53 17.93 -4.87
C VAL A 199 -16.98 18.75 -3.67
N ARG A 200 -17.83 19.75 -3.89
CA ARG A 200 -18.47 20.50 -2.80
C ARG A 200 -19.48 19.60 -2.09
N THR A 201 -19.28 19.36 -0.80
CA THR A 201 -20.16 18.56 0.06
C THR A 201 -20.59 19.34 1.30
N LYS A 202 -21.50 18.77 2.10
CA LYS A 202 -21.89 19.34 3.40
C LYS A 202 -20.96 18.81 4.48
N ALA A 203 -20.60 19.64 5.46
CA ALA A 203 -19.86 19.17 6.62
C ALA A 203 -20.73 18.24 7.50
N ASN A 204 -20.11 17.23 8.08
CA ASN A 204 -20.71 16.27 9.02
C ASN A 204 -21.96 15.55 8.47
N ALA A 205 -21.90 15.13 7.20
CA ALA A 205 -23.01 14.49 6.52
C ALA A 205 -22.58 13.19 5.82
N GLU A 206 -23.41 12.15 5.96
CA GLU A 206 -23.43 11.04 5.02
C GLU A 206 -24.15 11.46 3.74
N GLN A 207 -23.53 11.22 2.59
CA GLN A 207 -24.06 11.61 1.28
C GLN A 207 -23.77 10.52 0.24
N GLN A 208 -24.51 10.55 -0.87
CA GLN A 208 -24.31 9.68 -2.01
C GLN A 208 -23.68 10.46 -3.18
N LEU A 209 -22.48 10.06 -3.60
CA LEU A 209 -21.79 10.65 -4.75
C LEU A 209 -21.86 9.68 -5.93
N SER A 210 -22.60 10.06 -6.97
CA SER A 210 -22.73 9.29 -8.21
C SER A 210 -21.84 9.90 -9.29
N LEU A 211 -20.89 9.13 -9.80
CA LEU A 211 -19.89 9.55 -10.77
C LEU A 211 -19.95 8.63 -11.99
N SER A 212 -20.02 9.20 -13.19
CA SER A 212 -19.89 8.48 -14.46
C SER A 212 -18.76 9.06 -15.31
N TYR A 213 -17.93 8.19 -15.90
CA TYR A 213 -16.77 8.61 -16.68
C TYR A 213 -16.32 7.51 -17.64
N THR A 214 -15.51 7.91 -18.61
CA THR A 214 -14.83 7.00 -19.53
C THR A 214 -13.32 7.09 -19.34
N LEU A 215 -12.64 5.96 -19.52
CA LEU A 215 -11.18 5.84 -19.45
C LEU A 215 -10.66 5.12 -20.69
N ILE A 216 -9.52 5.58 -21.18
CA ILE A 216 -8.68 4.78 -22.08
C ILE A 216 -7.57 4.19 -21.22
N VAL A 217 -7.52 2.87 -21.16
CA VAL A 217 -6.46 2.14 -20.45
C VAL A 217 -5.22 2.11 -21.32
N ASP A 218 -4.07 2.42 -20.73
CA ASP A 218 -2.81 2.49 -21.47
C ASP A 218 -2.42 1.11 -22.05
N LYS A 219 -1.59 1.11 -23.09
CA LYS A 219 -1.02 -0.09 -23.72
C LYS A 219 0.50 0.05 -23.82
N LEU A 220 1.17 0.08 -22.67
CA LEU A 220 2.63 0.27 -22.59
C LEU A 220 3.32 -1.05 -22.27
N GLU A 221 4.04 -1.61 -23.26
CA GLU A 221 4.67 -2.93 -23.12
C GLU A 221 5.69 -3.03 -21.99
N LYS A 222 6.37 -1.92 -21.67
CA LYS A 222 7.46 -1.90 -20.68
C LYS A 222 7.01 -1.43 -19.29
N ASP A 223 5.75 -1.03 -19.13
CA ASP A 223 5.25 -0.44 -17.89
C ASP A 223 3.76 -0.81 -17.70
N LYS A 224 3.56 -2.06 -17.27
CA LYS A 224 2.23 -2.70 -17.14
C LYS A 224 1.76 -2.80 -15.70
N ASN A 225 2.48 -2.21 -14.75
CA ASN A 225 2.21 -2.42 -13.33
C ASN A 225 0.82 -1.90 -12.93
N SER A 226 0.38 -0.79 -13.51
CA SER A 226 -0.90 -0.15 -13.17
C SER A 226 -2.09 -0.74 -13.93
N GLY A 227 -2.07 -0.65 -15.26
CA GLY A 227 -3.10 -1.17 -16.15
C GLY A 227 -2.57 -1.32 -17.57
N TYR A 228 -3.11 -2.30 -18.28
CA TYR A 228 -2.75 -2.63 -19.65
C TYR A 228 -3.96 -3.26 -20.34
N PHE A 229 -4.50 -2.64 -21.39
CA PHE A 229 -5.55 -3.27 -22.21
C PHE A 229 -5.08 -3.50 -23.65
N ASP A 230 -5.26 -4.72 -24.13
CA ASP A 230 -5.27 -5.02 -25.56
C ASP A 230 -6.49 -5.85 -25.97
N ASP A 231 -6.57 -6.20 -27.26
CA ASP A 231 -7.70 -6.91 -27.84
C ASP A 231 -7.73 -8.40 -27.50
N THR A 232 -6.78 -8.91 -26.72
CA THR A 232 -6.68 -10.32 -26.34
C THR A 232 -6.71 -10.53 -24.83
N PHE A 233 -6.03 -9.70 -24.06
CA PHE A 233 -5.99 -9.73 -22.61
C PHE A 233 -5.75 -8.33 -22.05
N GLY A 234 -6.03 -8.16 -20.77
CA GLY A 234 -5.75 -6.91 -20.10
C GLY A 234 -6.16 -6.90 -18.65
N HIS A 235 -5.71 -5.86 -17.95
CA HIS A 235 -5.99 -5.66 -16.55
C HIS A 235 -5.99 -4.19 -16.17
N VAL A 236 -6.69 -3.90 -15.08
CA VAL A 236 -6.55 -2.66 -14.32
C VAL A 236 -6.46 -2.99 -12.83
N ARG A 237 -5.52 -2.35 -12.15
CA ARG A 237 -5.34 -2.40 -10.70
C ARG A 237 -5.51 -1.00 -10.12
N ASN A 238 -5.54 -0.87 -8.80
CA ASN A 238 -5.63 0.44 -8.15
C ASN A 238 -4.49 1.38 -8.50
N GLN A 239 -3.32 0.85 -8.87
CA GLN A 239 -2.21 1.65 -9.37
C GLN A 239 -2.55 2.40 -10.67
N PHE A 240 -3.61 2.00 -11.38
CA PHE A 240 -4.15 2.74 -12.52
C PHE A 240 -5.14 3.83 -12.12
N PHE A 241 -5.63 3.87 -10.88
CA PHE A 241 -6.68 4.78 -10.42
C PHE A 241 -7.95 4.71 -11.28
N TRP A 242 -8.35 3.49 -11.68
CA TRP A 242 -9.52 3.28 -12.55
C TRP A 242 -10.85 3.51 -11.83
N HIS A 243 -10.86 3.45 -10.48
CA HIS A 243 -11.97 3.86 -9.63
C HIS A 243 -11.51 4.88 -8.58
N PRO A 244 -12.40 5.70 -8.00
CA PRO A 244 -12.04 6.68 -6.99
C PRO A 244 -11.67 6.03 -5.66
N PHE A 245 -10.62 6.51 -5.00
CA PHE A 245 -10.24 6.18 -3.62
C PHE A 245 -9.30 7.26 -3.07
N PHE A 246 -8.90 7.19 -1.80
CA PHE A 246 -8.02 8.22 -1.23
C PHE A 246 -6.55 7.94 -1.52
N SER A 247 -6.04 6.79 -1.08
CA SER A 247 -4.65 6.39 -1.25
C SER A 247 -4.48 4.89 -1.03
N PHE A 248 -3.32 4.32 -1.37
CA PHE A 248 -3.08 2.88 -1.20
C PHE A 248 -3.05 2.39 0.25
N SER A 249 -3.13 3.30 1.22
CA SER A 249 -2.93 2.99 2.63
C SER A 249 -3.94 3.64 3.57
N SER A 250 -4.97 4.29 3.01
CA SER A 250 -5.97 4.92 3.86
C SER A 250 -6.78 3.85 4.60
N ALA A 251 -6.93 4.00 5.91
CA ALA A 251 -7.91 3.20 6.64
C ALA A 251 -9.35 3.69 6.36
N ASN A 252 -9.49 4.91 5.83
CA ASN A 252 -10.76 5.60 5.68
C ASN A 252 -11.47 5.33 4.35
N ASP A 253 -10.85 4.58 3.42
CA ASP A 253 -11.48 4.08 2.19
C ASP A 253 -11.59 2.55 2.13
N ARG A 254 -11.45 1.87 3.27
CA ARG A 254 -11.85 0.46 3.37
C ARG A 254 -13.37 0.36 3.29
N ALA A 255 -13.85 0.04 2.09
CA ALA A 255 -15.24 0.15 1.69
C ALA A 255 -15.87 -1.21 1.37
N ASP A 256 -17.20 -1.24 1.43
CA ASP A 256 -17.99 -2.34 0.88
C ASP A 256 -18.12 -2.17 -0.64
N PHE A 257 -17.79 -3.21 -1.42
CA PHE A 257 -17.87 -3.16 -2.89
C PHE A 257 -19.03 -4.02 -3.39
N SER A 258 -19.84 -3.45 -4.28
CA SER A 258 -20.81 -4.17 -5.12
C SER A 258 -20.54 -3.82 -6.58
N VAL A 259 -20.10 -4.79 -7.36
CA VAL A 259 -19.54 -4.56 -8.70
C VAL A 259 -20.33 -5.34 -9.73
N ARG A 260 -20.68 -4.70 -10.85
CA ARG A 260 -21.18 -5.33 -12.07
C ARG A 260 -20.26 -4.94 -13.22
N VAL A 261 -19.56 -5.89 -13.83
CA VAL A 261 -18.69 -5.62 -14.98
C VAL A 261 -19.18 -6.40 -16.20
N ALA A 262 -19.31 -5.73 -17.33
CA ALA A 262 -19.66 -6.33 -18.61
C ALA A 262 -18.47 -6.33 -19.58
N ILE A 263 -18.35 -7.39 -20.37
CA ILE A 263 -17.33 -7.57 -21.42
C ILE A 263 -17.92 -8.44 -22.54
N PRO A 264 -17.44 -8.40 -23.80
CA PRO A 264 -17.91 -9.32 -24.82
C PRO A 264 -17.76 -10.80 -24.39
N SER A 265 -18.72 -11.67 -24.76
CA SER A 265 -18.78 -13.06 -24.29
C SER A 265 -17.56 -13.92 -24.66
N ALA A 266 -16.80 -13.49 -25.67
CA ALA A 266 -15.56 -14.12 -26.14
C ALA A 266 -14.39 -14.04 -25.14
N TYR A 267 -14.48 -13.19 -24.11
CA TYR A 267 -13.44 -13.04 -23.08
C TYR A 267 -13.89 -13.69 -21.77
N GLN A 268 -12.95 -14.26 -21.02
CA GLN A 268 -13.14 -14.50 -19.59
C GLN A 268 -12.81 -13.23 -18.81
N LEU A 269 -13.41 -13.06 -17.62
CA LEU A 269 -13.20 -11.91 -16.76
C LEU A 269 -13.16 -12.35 -15.29
N ALA A 270 -12.12 -11.91 -14.59
CA ALA A 270 -11.94 -12.09 -13.17
C ALA A 270 -11.86 -10.73 -12.48
N THR A 271 -12.41 -10.67 -11.27
CA THR A 271 -12.28 -9.58 -10.32
C THR A 271 -11.49 -10.06 -9.12
N SER A 272 -10.88 -9.15 -8.37
CA SER A 272 -10.21 -9.48 -7.10
C SER A 272 -11.17 -9.85 -5.96
N LEU A 273 -12.47 -10.02 -6.22
CA LEU A 273 -13.52 -10.27 -5.24
C LEU A 273 -14.24 -11.59 -5.57
N PRO A 274 -14.94 -12.19 -4.59
CA PRO A 274 -15.90 -13.26 -4.85
C PRO A 274 -16.88 -12.84 -5.94
N GLN A 275 -17.02 -13.68 -6.96
CA GLN A 275 -17.77 -13.34 -8.16
C GLN A 275 -18.66 -14.46 -8.67
N GLU A 276 -19.72 -14.04 -9.35
CA GLU A 276 -20.62 -14.89 -10.13
C GLU A 276 -20.69 -14.37 -11.57
N GLU A 277 -20.93 -15.27 -12.52
CA GLU A 277 -21.01 -14.91 -13.93
C GLU A 277 -22.36 -15.25 -14.55
N THR A 278 -22.78 -14.42 -15.50
CA THR A 278 -23.89 -14.70 -16.40
C THR A 278 -23.42 -14.44 -17.82
N ILE A 279 -23.67 -15.39 -18.72
CA ILE A 279 -23.26 -15.32 -20.12
C ILE A 279 -24.52 -15.29 -20.98
N SER A 280 -24.58 -14.29 -21.85
CA SER A 280 -25.51 -14.21 -22.98
C SER A 280 -24.72 -14.39 -24.28
N GLU A 281 -25.42 -14.47 -25.42
CA GLU A 281 -24.79 -14.70 -26.73
C GLU A 281 -23.60 -13.76 -27.00
N ASN A 282 -23.76 -12.46 -26.74
CA ASN A 282 -22.77 -11.44 -27.08
C ASN A 282 -22.03 -10.84 -25.88
N GLN A 283 -22.47 -11.11 -24.65
CA GLN A 283 -21.96 -10.42 -23.45
C GLN A 283 -21.80 -11.38 -22.27
N ARG A 284 -20.65 -11.28 -21.60
CA ARG A 284 -20.41 -11.83 -20.26
C ARG A 284 -20.57 -10.70 -19.24
N VAL A 285 -21.30 -10.99 -18.17
CA VAL A 285 -21.51 -10.08 -17.05
C VAL A 285 -21.04 -10.76 -15.77
N ILE A 286 -20.12 -10.11 -15.06
CA ILE A 286 -19.67 -10.50 -13.73
C ILE A 286 -20.40 -9.66 -12.70
N LYS A 287 -20.92 -10.29 -11.66
CA LYS A 287 -21.36 -9.65 -10.42
C LYS A 287 -20.42 -10.07 -9.30
N ALA A 288 -19.82 -9.12 -8.62
CA ALA A 288 -18.88 -9.38 -7.54
C ALA A 288 -19.20 -8.53 -6.32
N ARG A 289 -18.93 -9.07 -5.13
CA ARG A 289 -19.15 -8.38 -3.85
C ARG A 289 -18.03 -8.69 -2.88
N SER A 290 -17.56 -7.68 -2.16
CA SER A 290 -16.56 -7.90 -1.11
C SER A 290 -17.20 -8.64 0.08
N ALA A 291 -16.47 -9.60 0.65
CA ALA A 291 -16.93 -10.35 1.84
C ALA A 291 -16.97 -9.46 3.11
N GLY A 292 -16.26 -8.34 3.09
CA GLY A 292 -16.30 -7.28 4.09
C GLY A 292 -15.62 -6.02 3.55
N ARG A 293 -15.34 -5.08 4.44
CA ARG A 293 -14.67 -3.83 4.07
C ARG A 293 -13.23 -4.08 3.63
N THR A 294 -12.96 -3.78 2.37
CA THR A 294 -11.65 -3.98 1.76
C THR A 294 -11.16 -2.74 1.04
N PHE A 295 -9.90 -2.77 0.63
CA PHE A 295 -9.32 -1.76 -0.25
C PHE A 295 -9.07 -2.40 -1.62
N ALA A 296 -8.96 -1.56 -2.64
CA ALA A 296 -8.62 -1.96 -3.99
C ALA A 296 -9.60 -2.90 -4.71
N LEU A 297 -9.61 -2.80 -6.04
CA LEU A 297 -10.35 -3.67 -6.92
C LEU A 297 -9.52 -3.89 -8.18
N GLY A 298 -9.13 -5.14 -8.43
CA GLY A 298 -8.47 -5.55 -9.65
C GLY A 298 -9.46 -6.16 -10.64
N LEU A 299 -9.30 -5.86 -11.93
CA LEU A 299 -10.02 -6.51 -13.03
C LEU A 299 -9.01 -7.09 -14.00
N TYR A 300 -9.21 -8.32 -14.44
CA TYR A 300 -8.36 -9.01 -15.42
C TYR A 300 -9.21 -9.78 -16.42
N TYR A 301 -8.87 -9.71 -17.71
CA TYR A 301 -9.53 -10.48 -18.75
C TYR A 301 -8.54 -11.13 -19.71
N ASP A 302 -8.96 -12.24 -20.32
CA ASP A 302 -8.25 -12.88 -21.42
C ASP A 302 -9.23 -13.68 -22.30
N LYS A 303 -9.04 -13.65 -23.62
CA LYS A 303 -9.75 -14.51 -24.59
C LYS A 303 -9.42 -15.99 -24.46
N LYS A 304 -8.19 -16.31 -24.07
CA LYS A 304 -7.67 -17.69 -24.05
C LYS A 304 -7.96 -18.44 -22.77
N TRP A 305 -8.28 -17.73 -21.69
CA TRP A 305 -8.50 -18.36 -20.40
C TRP A 305 -9.61 -19.40 -20.46
N LYS A 306 -9.39 -20.47 -19.70
CA LYS A 306 -10.39 -21.39 -19.20
C LYS A 306 -10.55 -21.14 -17.70
N THR A 307 -11.74 -21.42 -17.19
CA THR A 307 -12.07 -21.28 -15.77
C THR A 307 -12.19 -22.66 -15.15
N TYR A 308 -11.42 -22.89 -14.10
CA TYR A 308 -11.45 -24.12 -13.31
C TYR A 308 -11.96 -23.78 -11.91
N ARG A 309 -12.92 -24.55 -11.41
CA ARG A 309 -13.57 -24.29 -10.13
C ARG A 309 -13.43 -25.50 -9.22
N TYR A 310 -12.89 -25.27 -8.04
CA TYR A 310 -12.70 -26.27 -7.00
C TYR A 310 -13.38 -25.81 -5.72
N LYS A 311 -13.77 -26.76 -4.88
CA LYS A 311 -14.47 -26.48 -3.63
C LYS A 311 -13.88 -27.34 -2.51
N LYS A 312 -13.59 -26.72 -1.36
CA LYS A 312 -13.15 -27.34 -0.11
C LYS A 312 -14.07 -26.86 1.00
N ASN A 313 -15.00 -27.71 1.42
CA ASN A 313 -16.13 -27.30 2.27
C ASN A 313 -16.87 -26.12 1.62
N ASP A 314 -17.00 -24.99 2.30
CA ASP A 314 -17.61 -23.78 1.74
C ASP A 314 -16.60 -22.86 1.04
N TYR A 315 -15.30 -23.18 1.06
CA TYR A 315 -14.27 -22.39 0.41
C TYR A 315 -14.16 -22.72 -1.08
N GLN A 316 -14.29 -21.70 -1.94
CA GLN A 316 -14.19 -21.81 -3.39
C GLN A 316 -12.82 -21.35 -3.89
N LEU A 317 -12.18 -22.16 -4.73
CA LEU A 317 -11.00 -21.79 -5.49
C LEU A 317 -11.37 -21.69 -6.97
N GLU A 318 -11.06 -20.56 -7.60
CA GLU A 318 -11.19 -20.39 -9.05
C GLU A 318 -9.82 -20.16 -9.69
N VAL A 319 -9.56 -20.78 -10.83
CA VAL A 319 -8.33 -20.57 -11.60
C VAL A 319 -8.71 -20.11 -13.01
N PHE A 320 -8.18 -18.97 -13.41
CA PHE A 320 -8.35 -18.39 -14.75
C PHE A 320 -7.01 -18.39 -15.48
N CYS A 321 -6.82 -19.32 -16.40
CA CYS A 321 -5.56 -19.45 -17.13
C CYS A 321 -5.76 -20.06 -18.52
N ASP A 322 -4.80 -19.84 -19.42
CA ASP A 322 -4.68 -20.57 -20.68
C ASP A 322 -4.38 -22.06 -20.39
N THR A 323 -4.67 -22.91 -21.35
CA THR A 323 -4.50 -24.37 -21.25
C THR A 323 -3.03 -24.81 -21.18
N ASP A 324 -2.10 -23.96 -21.63
CA ASP A 324 -0.66 -24.18 -21.55
C ASP A 324 -0.01 -23.66 -20.25
N PHE A 325 -0.78 -23.00 -19.37
CA PHE A 325 -0.30 -22.46 -18.11
C PHE A 325 0.30 -23.54 -17.20
N LYS A 326 1.42 -23.19 -16.56
CA LYS A 326 2.16 -23.97 -15.59
C LYS A 326 2.37 -23.13 -14.33
N PRO A 327 2.14 -23.70 -13.14
CA PRO A 327 1.59 -25.03 -12.88
C PRO A 327 0.16 -25.19 -13.40
N ASN A 328 -0.23 -26.41 -13.80
CA ASN A 328 -1.59 -26.62 -14.28
C ASN A 328 -2.61 -26.51 -13.13
N PRO A 329 -3.91 -26.28 -13.42
CA PRO A 329 -4.94 -26.06 -12.39
C PRO A 329 -5.05 -27.14 -11.31
N ASP A 330 -4.90 -28.42 -11.66
CA ASP A 330 -5.00 -29.51 -10.67
C ASP A 330 -3.80 -29.51 -9.70
N VAL A 331 -2.61 -29.18 -10.21
CA VAL A 331 -1.42 -29.02 -9.37
C VAL A 331 -1.56 -27.79 -8.47
N LEU A 332 -2.12 -26.67 -8.97
CA LEU A 332 -2.42 -25.50 -8.14
C LEU A 332 -3.40 -25.86 -7.02
N HIS A 333 -4.50 -26.55 -7.37
CA HIS A 333 -5.50 -26.96 -6.40
C HIS A 333 -4.92 -27.87 -5.33
N LYS A 334 -4.08 -28.86 -5.71
CA LYS A 334 -3.39 -29.72 -4.74
C LYS A 334 -2.52 -28.91 -3.77
N ASN A 335 -1.68 -28.00 -4.29
CA ASN A 335 -0.81 -27.18 -3.44
C ASN A 335 -1.60 -26.19 -2.57
N PHE A 336 -2.72 -25.67 -3.08
CA PHE A 336 -3.65 -24.86 -2.29
C PHE A 336 -4.23 -25.66 -1.13
N LEU A 337 -4.69 -26.90 -1.37
CA LEU A 337 -5.24 -27.75 -0.30
C LEU A 337 -4.18 -28.07 0.77
N GLU A 338 -2.95 -28.40 0.34
CA GLU A 338 -1.85 -28.64 1.28
C GLU A 338 -1.54 -27.40 2.11
N ALA A 339 -1.57 -26.21 1.49
CA ALA A 339 -1.33 -24.96 2.18
C ALA A 339 -2.46 -24.61 3.16
N TYR A 340 -3.70 -24.71 2.68
CA TYR A 340 -4.92 -24.47 3.41
C TYR A 340 -5.02 -25.38 4.63
N ASP A 341 -4.88 -26.69 4.46
CA ASP A 341 -5.09 -27.67 5.53
C ASP A 341 -4.06 -27.48 6.65
N LEU A 342 -2.80 -27.17 6.30
CA LEU A 342 -1.73 -26.93 7.27
C LEU A 342 -1.98 -25.67 8.13
N LEU A 343 -2.42 -24.57 7.51
CA LEU A 343 -2.75 -23.35 8.24
C LEU A 343 -4.06 -23.50 9.01
N ALA A 344 -5.06 -24.20 8.46
CA ALA A 344 -6.34 -24.42 9.11
C ALA A 344 -6.20 -25.27 10.38
N GLU A 345 -5.37 -26.29 10.34
CA GLU A 345 -5.04 -27.12 11.51
C GLU A 345 -4.50 -26.25 12.67
N LYS A 346 -3.56 -25.35 12.36
CA LYS A 346 -2.88 -24.51 13.34
C LYS A 346 -3.70 -23.31 13.81
N PHE A 347 -4.35 -22.61 12.88
CA PHE A 347 -4.88 -21.27 13.09
C PHE A 347 -6.39 -21.14 12.89
N GLY A 348 -7.08 -22.24 12.58
CA GLY A 348 -8.52 -22.26 12.28
C GLY A 348 -8.83 -21.79 10.86
N SER A 349 -10.09 -21.56 10.54
CA SER A 349 -10.51 -21.21 9.17
C SER A 349 -9.97 -19.86 8.71
N PRO A 350 -9.68 -19.67 7.40
CA PRO A 350 -9.33 -18.37 6.86
C PRO A 350 -10.46 -17.35 6.99
N LYS A 351 -10.13 -16.08 6.84
CA LYS A 351 -11.09 -14.99 6.61
C LYS A 351 -11.63 -15.09 5.18
N GLY A 352 -12.94 -15.22 5.06
CA GLY A 352 -13.61 -15.38 3.77
C GLY A 352 -13.69 -16.83 3.30
N GLN A 353 -14.25 -17.00 2.10
CA GLN A 353 -14.62 -18.31 1.53
C GLN A 353 -14.28 -18.41 0.03
N TYR A 354 -13.39 -17.55 -0.46
CA TYR A 354 -13.07 -17.45 -1.89
C TYR A 354 -11.58 -17.16 -2.09
N LEU A 355 -11.00 -17.76 -3.12
CA LEU A 355 -9.70 -17.38 -3.67
C LEU A 355 -9.74 -17.57 -5.18
N SER A 356 -9.19 -16.64 -5.92
CA SER A 356 -8.94 -16.78 -7.35
C SER A 356 -7.43 -16.77 -7.63
N ILE A 357 -7.04 -17.46 -8.70
CA ILE A 357 -5.69 -17.41 -9.26
C ILE A 357 -5.84 -17.02 -10.73
N VAL A 358 -5.17 -15.96 -11.16
CA VAL A 358 -5.25 -15.45 -12.54
C VAL A 358 -3.89 -15.44 -13.21
N GLN A 359 -3.84 -15.78 -14.50
CA GLN A 359 -2.63 -15.67 -15.33
C GLN A 359 -2.57 -14.34 -16.06
N ASP A 360 -1.78 -13.39 -15.59
CA ASP A 360 -1.51 -12.13 -16.29
C ASP A 360 -0.53 -12.34 -17.46
N ARG A 361 -1.08 -12.58 -18.65
CA ARG A 361 -0.30 -12.72 -19.90
C ARG A 361 0.34 -11.42 -20.38
N SER A 362 -0.01 -10.28 -19.77
CA SER A 362 0.66 -9.02 -20.03
C SER A 362 2.09 -9.05 -19.47
N ASN A 363 2.35 -9.80 -18.40
CA ASN A 363 3.67 -9.96 -17.83
C ASN A 363 4.38 -11.20 -18.39
N ALA A 364 5.43 -11.01 -19.18
CA ALA A 364 6.15 -12.10 -19.85
C ALA A 364 7.04 -12.94 -18.91
N SER A 365 7.18 -12.57 -17.63
CA SER A 365 7.97 -13.32 -16.66
C SER A 365 7.27 -14.61 -16.19
N ASN A 366 7.96 -15.37 -15.35
CA ASN A 366 7.38 -16.45 -14.57
C ASN A 366 7.39 -16.00 -13.10
N GLY A 367 6.29 -16.16 -12.38
CA GLY A 367 6.21 -15.64 -11.01
C GLY A 367 4.81 -15.60 -10.42
N TRP A 368 4.75 -15.67 -9.09
CA TRP A 368 3.64 -15.14 -8.30
C TRP A 368 3.92 -13.65 -8.11
N LEU A 369 3.11 -12.78 -8.72
CA LEU A 369 3.40 -11.35 -8.80
C LEU A 369 2.96 -10.62 -7.54
N ASN A 370 1.73 -10.86 -7.11
CA ASN A 370 1.13 -10.27 -5.92
C ASN A 370 -0.20 -10.95 -5.59
N ARG A 371 -0.69 -10.73 -4.37
CA ARG A 371 -2.10 -10.88 -4.03
C ARG A 371 -2.82 -9.53 -4.02
N SER A 372 -4.07 -9.53 -4.47
CA SER A 372 -5.00 -8.39 -4.43
C SER A 372 -6.32 -8.91 -3.88
N ASN A 373 -6.66 -8.55 -2.64
CA ASN A 373 -7.82 -9.10 -1.93
C ASN A 373 -7.84 -10.64 -1.98
N ASP A 374 -8.83 -11.22 -2.66
CA ASP A 374 -9.05 -12.66 -2.77
C ASP A 374 -8.51 -13.22 -4.10
N MET A 375 -7.48 -12.61 -4.67
CA MET A 375 -6.89 -13.01 -5.95
C MET A 375 -5.36 -13.02 -5.92
N ILE A 376 -4.78 -14.16 -6.27
CA ILE A 376 -3.35 -14.31 -6.56
C ILE A 376 -3.12 -14.07 -8.04
N VAL A 377 -2.22 -13.16 -8.38
CA VAL A 377 -1.85 -12.87 -9.77
C VAL A 377 -0.55 -13.60 -10.08
N ALA A 378 -0.59 -14.53 -11.03
CA ALA A 378 0.59 -15.11 -11.65
C ALA A 378 0.96 -14.32 -12.91
N ALA A 379 2.22 -14.34 -13.31
CA ALA A 379 2.66 -13.82 -14.60
C ALA A 379 2.20 -14.75 -15.75
N LYS A 380 2.86 -14.68 -16.92
CA LYS A 380 2.63 -15.62 -18.02
C LYS A 380 2.70 -17.07 -17.57
N GLN A 381 3.59 -17.37 -16.62
CA GLN A 381 3.60 -18.64 -15.89
C GLN A 381 3.67 -18.38 -14.39
N GLY A 382 3.19 -19.33 -13.60
CA GLY A 382 3.51 -19.38 -12.16
C GLY A 382 4.99 -19.68 -11.94
N SER A 383 5.38 -19.68 -10.67
CA SER A 383 6.73 -20.01 -10.21
C SER A 383 6.69 -21.30 -9.37
N ASP A 384 7.86 -21.71 -8.87
CA ASP A 384 8.00 -22.71 -7.83
C ASP A 384 7.03 -22.44 -6.67
N PHE A 385 6.47 -23.51 -6.12
CA PHE A 385 5.68 -23.48 -4.88
C PHE A 385 6.57 -23.37 -3.64
N LEU A 386 7.72 -24.04 -3.70
CA LEU A 386 8.69 -24.22 -2.64
C LEU A 386 10.11 -24.28 -3.24
N ARG A 387 11.08 -23.71 -2.55
CA ARG A 387 12.51 -23.78 -2.90
C ARG A 387 13.34 -24.00 -1.64
N ASP A 388 14.36 -24.84 -1.73
CA ASP A 388 15.36 -25.09 -0.68
C ASP A 388 16.52 -24.08 -0.77
N LYS A 389 17.37 -24.14 -1.80
CA LYS A 389 18.60 -23.33 -1.91
C LYS A 389 18.61 -22.39 -3.13
N PRO A 390 19.43 -21.32 -3.13
CA PRO A 390 20.31 -20.85 -2.04
C PRO A 390 19.55 -20.10 -0.93
N SER A 391 18.26 -19.84 -1.14
CA SER A 391 17.43 -19.06 -0.25
C SER A 391 16.07 -19.74 -0.14
N PRO A 392 15.79 -20.44 0.98
CA PRO A 392 14.55 -21.17 1.14
C PRO A 392 13.35 -20.24 0.99
N ARG A 393 12.30 -20.63 0.27
CA ARG A 393 11.07 -19.82 0.09
C ARG A 393 9.87 -20.72 -0.16
N ALA A 394 8.69 -20.28 0.25
CA ALA A 394 7.40 -20.92 -0.04
C ALA A 394 6.42 -19.88 -0.63
N PRO A 395 6.73 -19.25 -1.78
CA PRO A 395 6.04 -18.04 -2.22
C PRO A 395 4.56 -18.28 -2.53
N PHE A 396 4.17 -19.45 -3.06
CA PHE A 396 2.75 -19.72 -3.25
C PHE A 396 1.99 -19.83 -1.92
N ALA A 397 2.61 -20.46 -0.92
CA ALA A 397 2.02 -20.64 0.38
C ALA A 397 1.99 -19.33 1.19
N HIS A 398 2.95 -18.44 0.97
CA HIS A 398 2.93 -17.03 1.41
C HIS A 398 1.65 -16.35 0.91
N GLU A 399 1.39 -16.43 -0.40
CA GLU A 399 0.20 -15.80 -0.98
C GLU A 399 -1.10 -16.39 -0.41
N VAL A 400 -1.16 -17.70 -0.15
CA VAL A 400 -2.32 -18.34 0.50
C VAL A 400 -2.48 -17.87 1.95
N ALA A 401 -1.39 -17.68 2.71
CA ALA A 401 -1.40 -17.32 4.12
C ALA A 401 -2.04 -15.96 4.43
N HIS A 402 -2.06 -15.03 3.46
CA HIS A 402 -2.80 -13.77 3.59
C HIS A 402 -4.29 -13.97 3.88
N ALA A 403 -4.88 -15.12 3.52
CA ALA A 403 -6.28 -15.40 3.79
C ALA A 403 -6.62 -15.43 5.29
N TRP A 404 -5.64 -15.52 6.21
CA TRP A 404 -5.88 -15.54 7.66
C TRP A 404 -5.96 -14.15 8.30
N THR A 405 -5.59 -13.10 7.58
CA THR A 405 -5.47 -11.76 8.17
C THR A 405 -6.07 -10.68 7.28
N THR A 406 -6.86 -9.79 7.85
CA THR A 406 -7.37 -8.58 7.19
C THR A 406 -6.99 -7.32 7.99
N PRO A 407 -5.70 -7.06 8.19
CA PRO A 407 -5.23 -6.07 9.16
C PRO A 407 -5.60 -4.64 8.79
N ILE A 408 -5.77 -3.77 9.78
CA ILE A 408 -6.06 -2.34 9.61
C ILE A 408 -5.23 -1.45 10.55
N GLY A 409 -4.99 -0.21 10.14
CA GLY A 409 -4.33 0.81 10.94
C GLY A 409 -2.80 0.70 10.94
N PRO A 410 -2.11 1.21 11.97
CA PRO A 410 -0.66 1.11 12.06
C PRO A 410 -0.16 -0.34 12.06
N ALA A 411 1.03 -0.56 11.51
CA ALA A 411 1.63 -1.89 11.34
C ALA A 411 0.78 -2.90 10.53
N THR A 412 -0.12 -2.41 9.64
CA THR A 412 -0.93 -3.27 8.76
C THR A 412 -0.06 -4.21 7.92
N ASN A 413 0.99 -3.70 7.27
CA ASN A 413 1.86 -4.54 6.43
C ASN A 413 2.71 -5.51 7.26
N PHE A 414 3.02 -5.20 8.52
CA PHE A 414 3.63 -6.18 9.43
C PHE A 414 2.67 -7.35 9.68
N LEU A 415 1.41 -7.08 9.98
CA LEU A 415 0.40 -8.13 10.20
C LEU A 415 -0.06 -8.83 8.91
N SER A 416 0.24 -8.27 7.73
CA SER A 416 0.00 -8.90 6.42
C SER A 416 1.23 -9.66 5.93
N GLU A 417 2.25 -8.94 5.47
CA GLU A 417 3.45 -9.52 4.85
C GLU A 417 4.36 -10.19 5.87
N GLY A 418 4.54 -9.58 7.05
CA GLY A 418 5.33 -10.19 8.12
C GLY A 418 4.73 -11.51 8.59
N TRP A 419 3.40 -11.58 8.64
CA TRP A 419 2.66 -12.82 8.92
C TRP A 419 2.84 -13.84 7.79
N ALA A 420 2.59 -13.46 6.54
CA ALA A 420 2.69 -14.38 5.40
C ALA A 420 4.13 -14.92 5.23
N SER A 421 5.15 -14.07 5.39
CA SER A 421 6.56 -14.47 5.43
C SER A 421 6.89 -15.39 6.61
N TYR A 422 6.29 -15.18 7.78
CA TYR A 422 6.46 -16.11 8.90
C TYR A 422 5.76 -17.45 8.63
N ALA A 423 4.57 -17.45 8.02
CA ALA A 423 3.81 -18.64 7.69
C ALA A 423 4.54 -19.56 6.68
N GLU A 424 5.41 -19.01 5.81
CA GLU A 424 6.29 -19.80 4.93
C GLU A 424 7.04 -20.90 5.69
N ARG A 425 7.40 -20.65 6.96
CA ARG A 425 8.02 -21.61 7.87
C ARG A 425 7.32 -22.96 7.83
N TYR A 426 6.00 -23.00 7.99
CA TYR A 426 5.27 -24.24 8.20
C TYR A 426 5.38 -25.16 6.98
N PHE A 427 5.40 -24.59 5.78
CA PHE A 427 5.53 -25.34 4.54
C PHE A 427 6.96 -25.81 4.32
N LEU A 428 7.93 -24.94 4.60
CA LEU A 428 9.36 -25.29 4.52
C LEU A 428 9.71 -26.40 5.51
N GLU A 429 9.29 -26.30 6.78
CA GLU A 429 9.54 -27.31 7.82
C GLU A 429 8.88 -28.64 7.47
N LYS A 430 7.64 -28.61 6.94
CA LYS A 430 6.95 -29.83 6.50
C LYS A 430 7.71 -30.55 5.38
N GLN A 431 8.34 -29.81 4.47
CA GLN A 431 9.02 -30.36 3.30
C GLN A 431 10.48 -30.75 3.58
N TYR A 432 11.20 -29.97 4.39
CA TYR A 432 12.66 -30.05 4.54
C TYR A 432 13.13 -30.27 5.99
N GLY A 433 12.22 -30.30 6.96
CA GLY A 433 12.52 -30.41 8.40
C GLY A 433 12.82 -29.06 9.07
N GLU A 434 12.79 -29.02 10.40
CA GLU A 434 12.86 -27.75 11.19
C GLU A 434 14.14 -26.93 10.96
N ALA A 435 15.26 -27.59 10.64
CA ALA A 435 16.55 -26.91 10.46
C ALA A 435 16.53 -25.87 9.33
N ILE A 436 15.68 -26.06 8.30
CA ILE A 436 15.57 -25.17 7.14
C ILE A 436 15.19 -23.74 7.52
N PHE A 437 14.48 -23.56 8.63
CA PHE A 437 13.99 -22.25 9.03
C PHE A 437 15.14 -21.34 9.50
N THR A 438 16.24 -21.91 9.98
CA THR A 438 17.45 -21.14 10.32
C THR A 438 18.10 -20.55 9.06
N ASP A 439 18.18 -21.34 7.98
CA ASP A 439 18.70 -20.87 6.69
C ASP A 439 17.77 -19.82 6.06
N TYR A 440 16.46 -20.01 6.20
CA TYR A 440 15.44 -19.05 5.79
C TYR A 440 15.61 -17.69 6.48
N LEU A 441 15.68 -17.67 7.82
CA LEU A 441 15.87 -16.46 8.61
C LEU A 441 17.22 -15.78 8.30
N THR A 442 18.28 -16.57 8.14
CA THR A 442 19.61 -16.06 7.77
C THR A 442 19.58 -15.36 6.41
N SER A 443 18.90 -15.95 5.42
CA SER A 443 18.69 -15.30 4.12
C SER A 443 17.95 -13.96 4.27
N TYR A 444 16.86 -13.92 5.03
CA TYR A 444 16.09 -12.70 5.29
C TYR A 444 16.93 -11.63 6.03
N LYS A 445 17.78 -12.03 6.98
CA LYS A 445 18.72 -11.13 7.68
C LYS A 445 19.75 -10.53 6.72
N ASN A 446 20.32 -11.34 5.83
CA ASN A 446 21.31 -10.87 4.86
C ASN A 446 20.69 -9.84 3.90
N ILE A 447 19.49 -10.13 3.39
CA ILE A 447 18.76 -9.19 2.51
C ILE A 447 18.39 -7.91 3.26
N TYR A 448 17.94 -8.02 4.52
CA TYR A 448 17.63 -6.86 5.36
C TYR A 448 18.78 -5.84 5.38
N PHE A 449 20.01 -6.30 5.59
CA PHE A 449 21.17 -5.43 5.65
C PHE A 449 21.72 -5.05 4.27
N SER A 450 21.74 -5.96 3.29
CA SER A 450 22.33 -5.68 1.97
C SER A 450 21.52 -4.66 1.16
N GLU A 451 20.19 -4.68 1.31
CA GLU A 451 19.27 -3.76 0.63
C GLU A 451 19.06 -2.44 1.40
N GLY A 452 19.78 -2.23 2.51
CA GLY A 452 19.72 -0.98 3.28
C GLY A 452 18.36 -0.72 3.94
N PHE A 453 17.64 -1.78 4.33
CA PHE A 453 16.35 -1.65 5.00
C PHE A 453 16.48 -1.15 6.44
N ASP A 454 17.63 -1.39 7.06
CA ASP A 454 17.97 -0.84 8.37
C ASP A 454 17.98 0.69 8.32
N THR A 455 17.32 1.33 9.29
CA THR A 455 17.09 2.79 9.38
C THR A 455 16.15 3.41 8.33
N LYS A 456 15.69 2.66 7.31
CA LYS A 456 14.84 3.16 6.22
C LYS A 456 13.46 3.59 6.72
N VAL A 457 12.67 2.66 7.25
CA VAL A 457 11.31 2.90 7.74
C VAL A 457 10.98 1.95 8.90
N SER A 458 10.07 2.35 9.78
CA SER A 458 9.58 1.53 10.90
C SER A 458 8.41 0.65 10.44
N LEU A 459 8.30 -0.58 10.92
CA LEU A 459 7.14 -1.46 10.65
C LEU A 459 5.80 -0.80 11.01
N TRP A 460 5.78 0.09 12.00
CA TRP A 460 4.60 0.85 12.40
C TRP A 460 4.01 1.71 11.26
N ASN A 461 4.88 2.21 10.37
CA ASN A 461 4.57 3.19 9.33
C ASN A 461 5.09 2.74 7.93
N ASP A 462 5.37 1.46 7.72
CA ASP A 462 5.85 0.93 6.43
C ASP A 462 4.71 0.82 5.41
N VAL A 463 4.22 1.98 4.99
CA VAL A 463 3.06 2.10 4.10
C VAL A 463 3.39 1.69 2.67
N SER A 464 4.60 2.01 2.17
CA SER A 464 5.01 1.66 0.82
C SER A 464 5.23 0.16 0.62
N ASN A 465 5.48 -0.57 1.72
CA ASN A 465 5.71 -2.01 1.73
C ASN A 465 6.90 -2.43 0.84
N ASP A 466 7.97 -1.63 0.83
CA ASP A 466 9.11 -1.86 -0.07
C ASP A 466 10.07 -2.96 0.41
N GLY A 467 9.72 -3.70 1.48
CA GLY A 467 10.48 -4.85 1.95
C GLY A 467 10.64 -4.96 3.47
N VAL A 468 10.55 -3.87 4.24
CA VAL A 468 10.80 -3.91 5.70
C VAL A 468 9.80 -4.84 6.39
N SER A 469 8.52 -4.76 6.02
CA SER A 469 7.47 -5.65 6.53
C SER A 469 7.71 -7.15 6.29
N TYR A 470 8.40 -7.53 5.21
CA TYR A 470 8.84 -8.92 4.98
C TYR A 470 10.06 -9.24 5.85
N TYR A 471 11.14 -8.48 5.66
CA TYR A 471 12.46 -8.82 6.15
C TYR A 471 12.63 -8.61 7.65
N LYS A 472 12.16 -7.48 8.20
CA LYS A 472 12.14 -7.26 9.65
C LYS A 472 10.94 -7.96 10.28
N GLY A 473 9.79 -7.98 9.60
CA GLY A 473 8.55 -8.53 10.17
C GLY A 473 8.66 -10.01 10.54
N VAL A 474 9.24 -10.85 9.68
CA VAL A 474 9.41 -12.28 9.98
C VAL A 474 10.27 -12.53 11.23
N TRP A 475 11.32 -11.72 11.42
CA TRP A 475 12.19 -11.80 12.58
C TRP A 475 11.46 -11.36 13.85
N VAL A 476 10.62 -10.33 13.77
CA VAL A 476 9.81 -9.88 14.91
C VAL A 476 8.80 -10.96 15.32
N PHE A 477 8.14 -11.63 14.37
CA PHE A 477 7.27 -12.78 14.67
C PHE A 477 8.06 -13.94 15.31
N TYR A 478 9.21 -14.31 14.74
CA TYR A 478 10.05 -15.37 15.30
C TYR A 478 10.54 -15.05 16.71
N MET A 479 11.06 -13.85 16.96
CA MET A 479 11.53 -13.47 18.30
C MET A 479 10.37 -13.38 19.31
N LEU A 480 9.18 -12.99 18.87
CA LEU A 480 7.97 -13.02 19.69
C LEU A 480 7.58 -14.46 20.06
N GLU A 481 7.65 -15.39 19.11
CA GLU A 481 7.48 -16.83 19.38
C GLU A 481 8.53 -17.33 20.39
N GLN A 482 9.80 -16.95 20.26
CA GLN A 482 10.83 -17.34 21.23
C GLN A 482 10.53 -16.82 22.65
N LEU A 483 9.98 -15.61 22.77
CA LEU A 483 9.58 -15.02 24.05
C LEU A 483 8.39 -15.76 24.70
N LEU A 484 7.42 -16.15 23.88
CA LEU A 484 6.18 -16.76 24.35
C LEU A 484 6.30 -18.28 24.50
N GLY A 485 7.12 -18.94 23.68
CA GLY A 485 7.09 -20.37 23.43
C GLY A 485 6.16 -20.71 22.26
N LYS A 486 6.57 -21.66 21.40
CA LYS A 486 5.86 -22.03 20.15
C LYS A 486 4.38 -22.33 20.36
N GLU A 487 4.05 -23.15 21.37
CA GLU A 487 2.66 -23.56 21.64
C GLU A 487 1.76 -22.38 22.06
N ASP A 488 2.22 -21.56 23.00
CA ASP A 488 1.49 -20.39 23.50
C ASP A 488 1.34 -19.33 22.40
N PHE A 489 2.38 -19.13 21.60
CA PHE A 489 2.35 -18.24 20.45
C PHE A 489 1.34 -18.70 19.40
N GLU A 490 1.35 -19.98 19.00
CA GLU A 490 0.38 -20.52 18.03
C GLU A 490 -1.06 -20.44 18.56
N LYS A 491 -1.30 -20.76 19.84
CA LYS A 491 -2.60 -20.56 20.50
C LYS A 491 -3.05 -19.10 20.45
N GLY A 492 -2.13 -18.18 20.72
CA GLY A 492 -2.38 -16.73 20.65
C GLY A 492 -2.73 -16.26 19.24
N LEU A 493 -1.98 -16.69 18.22
CA LEU A 493 -2.27 -16.39 16.82
C LEU A 493 -3.63 -16.92 16.39
N LYS A 494 -3.95 -18.17 16.73
CA LYS A 494 -5.27 -18.77 16.46
C LYS A 494 -6.38 -17.92 17.10
N ALA A 495 -6.23 -17.53 18.36
CA ALA A 495 -7.22 -16.70 19.06
C ALA A 495 -7.40 -15.30 18.45
N PHE A 496 -6.33 -14.74 17.86
CA PHE A 496 -6.38 -13.48 17.12
C PHE A 496 -7.09 -13.64 15.75
N MET A 497 -6.68 -14.63 14.95
CA MET A 497 -7.21 -14.86 13.59
C MET A 497 -8.66 -15.33 13.60
N GLN A 498 -9.09 -16.09 14.61
CA GLN A 498 -10.48 -16.52 14.77
C GLN A 498 -11.37 -15.47 15.47
N SER A 499 -10.86 -14.26 15.73
CA SER A 499 -11.64 -13.17 16.32
C SER A 499 -12.43 -12.41 15.25
N GLU A 500 -13.65 -11.99 15.58
CA GLU A 500 -14.49 -11.13 14.73
C GLU A 500 -14.21 -9.62 14.91
N GLU A 501 -13.29 -9.30 15.81
CA GLU A 501 -12.86 -7.92 16.07
C GLU A 501 -11.94 -7.42 14.94
N PRO A 502 -11.94 -6.11 14.65
CA PRO A 502 -11.01 -5.53 13.69
C PRO A 502 -9.54 -5.88 14.01
N MET A 503 -8.81 -6.38 13.01
CA MET A 503 -7.44 -6.87 13.16
C MET A 503 -6.42 -5.74 13.24
N THR A 504 -6.48 -4.96 14.32
CA THR A 504 -5.51 -3.91 14.65
C THR A 504 -4.28 -4.48 15.36
N ILE A 505 -3.17 -3.74 15.35
CA ILE A 505 -1.97 -4.13 16.12
C ILE A 505 -2.23 -4.16 17.63
N GLN A 506 -3.12 -3.30 18.15
CA GLN A 506 -3.51 -3.33 19.56
C GLN A 506 -4.25 -4.63 19.89
N HIS A 507 -5.24 -5.00 19.06
CA HIS A 507 -5.99 -6.24 19.23
C HIS A 507 -5.09 -7.48 19.17
N PHE A 508 -4.09 -7.47 18.28
CA PHE A 508 -3.06 -8.51 18.22
C PHE A 508 -2.32 -8.66 19.56
N MET A 509 -1.81 -7.56 20.10
CA MET A 509 -1.10 -7.56 21.39
C MET A 509 -1.99 -7.99 22.56
N ASP A 510 -3.25 -7.54 22.58
CA ASP A 510 -4.21 -7.87 23.63
C ASP A 510 -4.59 -9.34 23.60
N LYS A 511 -4.82 -9.91 22.40
CA LYS A 511 -5.13 -11.34 22.23
C LYS A 511 -3.97 -12.23 22.63
N LEU A 512 -2.75 -11.90 22.22
CA LEU A 512 -1.56 -12.65 22.66
C LEU A 512 -1.38 -12.56 24.18
N THR A 513 -1.51 -11.37 24.76
CA THR A 513 -1.38 -11.19 26.21
C THR A 513 -2.44 -11.96 26.98
N LYS A 514 -3.70 -11.91 26.54
CA LYS A 514 -4.81 -12.62 27.17
C LYS A 514 -4.66 -14.14 27.09
N THR A 515 -4.22 -14.67 25.95
CA THR A 515 -4.10 -16.12 25.74
C THR A 515 -2.88 -16.70 26.43
N THR A 516 -1.76 -15.97 26.48
CA THR A 516 -0.48 -16.49 27.01
C THR A 516 -0.18 -16.07 28.46
N GLY A 517 -0.91 -15.07 28.99
CA GLY A 517 -0.62 -14.46 30.29
C GLY A 517 0.65 -13.59 30.32
N LYS A 518 1.39 -13.48 29.20
CA LYS A 518 2.62 -12.70 29.09
C LYS A 518 2.35 -11.36 28.38
N LYS A 519 2.76 -10.24 28.98
CA LYS A 519 2.64 -8.92 28.35
C LYS A 519 3.59 -8.82 27.17
N VAL A 520 3.05 -8.75 25.95
CA VAL A 520 3.87 -8.66 24.71
C VAL A 520 4.20 -7.23 24.31
N GLN A 521 3.36 -6.26 24.68
CA GLN A 521 3.51 -4.85 24.28
C GLN A 521 4.91 -4.27 24.61
N PRO A 522 5.50 -4.50 25.81
CA PRO A 522 6.82 -3.97 26.13
C PRO A 522 7.92 -4.48 25.20
N PHE A 523 7.75 -5.66 24.59
CA PHE A 523 8.65 -6.17 23.57
C PHE A 523 8.27 -5.63 22.19
N LEU A 524 7.01 -5.78 21.78
CA LEU A 524 6.61 -5.61 20.40
C LEU A 524 6.64 -4.14 19.95
N GLU A 525 6.16 -3.20 20.77
CA GLU A 525 6.06 -1.79 20.36
C GLU A 525 7.42 -1.17 20.00
N PRO A 526 8.50 -1.30 20.79
CA PRO A 526 9.82 -0.81 20.40
C PRO A 526 10.28 -1.38 19.06
N TRP A 527 10.13 -2.69 18.84
CA TRP A 527 10.55 -3.35 17.59
C TRP A 527 9.77 -2.84 16.38
N LEU A 528 8.47 -2.56 16.53
CA LEU A 528 7.64 -2.05 15.45
C LEU A 528 7.89 -0.56 15.16
N LYS A 529 8.12 0.25 16.20
CA LYS A 529 8.28 1.70 16.09
C LYS A 529 9.69 2.15 15.70
N SER A 530 10.71 1.38 16.07
CA SER A 530 12.09 1.71 15.67
C SER A 530 12.31 1.45 14.17
N LYS A 531 13.02 2.36 13.51
CA LYS A 531 13.48 2.17 12.12
C LYS A 531 14.70 1.24 12.02
N GLN A 532 15.43 1.09 13.11
CA GLN A 532 16.64 0.28 13.17
C GLN A 532 16.41 -1.03 13.91
N VAL A 533 17.38 -1.92 13.80
CA VAL A 533 17.55 -3.09 14.67
C VAL A 533 18.65 -2.80 15.71
N PRO A 534 18.84 -3.61 16.77
CA PRO A 534 19.88 -3.37 17.75
C PRO A 534 21.27 -3.40 17.09
N HIS A 535 22.02 -2.32 17.22
CA HIS A 535 23.45 -2.27 16.91
C HIS A 535 24.19 -2.33 18.24
N ILE A 536 24.95 -3.40 18.47
CA ILE A 536 25.52 -3.68 19.80
C ILE A 536 27.03 -3.73 19.77
N ARG A 537 27.64 -3.08 20.77
CA ARG A 537 29.04 -3.27 21.15
C ARG A 537 29.10 -4.09 22.43
N TYR A 538 30.17 -4.85 22.58
CA TYR A 538 30.40 -5.60 23.81
C TYR A 538 31.84 -5.52 24.27
N THR A 539 32.04 -5.73 25.56
CA THR A 539 33.37 -5.86 26.15
C THR A 539 33.32 -6.88 27.27
N LEU A 540 34.24 -7.84 27.25
CA LEU A 540 34.48 -8.75 28.36
C LEU A 540 35.65 -8.21 29.18
N LYS A 541 35.39 -7.68 30.37
CA LYS A 541 36.43 -7.11 31.26
C LYS A 541 36.07 -7.29 32.73
N ASP A 542 37.06 -7.54 33.57
CA ASP A 542 36.92 -7.62 35.04
C ASP A 542 35.82 -8.61 35.49
N ASN A 543 35.78 -9.81 34.89
CA ASN A 543 34.71 -10.80 35.08
C ASN A 543 33.30 -10.22 34.88
N ALA A 544 33.14 -9.29 33.95
CA ALA A 544 31.86 -8.73 33.56
C ALA A 544 31.72 -8.66 32.04
N LEU A 545 30.51 -8.93 31.58
CA LEU A 545 30.08 -8.67 30.21
C LEU A 545 29.39 -7.31 30.17
N LEU A 546 29.97 -6.38 29.42
CA LEU A 546 29.38 -5.08 29.14
C LEU A 546 28.74 -5.15 27.75
N ILE A 547 27.47 -4.74 27.65
CA ILE A 547 26.73 -4.64 26.38
C ILE A 547 26.21 -3.20 26.26
N ALA A 548 26.42 -2.57 25.10
CA ALA A 548 25.87 -1.25 24.80
C ALA A 548 25.12 -1.29 23.47
N GLN A 549 23.92 -0.70 23.44
CA GLN A 549 23.13 -0.48 22.23
C GLN A 549 23.36 0.94 21.70
N GLU A 550 23.52 1.08 20.38
CA GLU A 550 23.50 2.36 19.69
C GLU A 550 22.09 2.69 19.17
N GLY A 551 21.70 3.97 19.24
CA GLY A 551 20.38 4.46 18.80
C GLY A 551 19.21 4.09 19.72
N ASP A 552 18.10 3.66 19.13
CA ASP A 552 16.87 3.26 19.83
C ASP A 552 17.13 2.02 20.71
N VAL A 553 16.55 2.01 21.91
CA VAL A 553 16.65 0.87 22.83
C VAL A 553 15.56 -0.14 22.51
N LEU A 554 16.00 -1.34 22.13
CA LEU A 554 15.12 -2.46 21.79
C LEU A 554 15.33 -3.58 22.82
N PRO A 555 14.24 -4.16 23.36
CA PRO A 555 14.35 -5.26 24.31
C PRO A 555 14.52 -6.60 23.60
N PHE A 556 15.45 -7.43 24.06
CA PHE A 556 15.65 -8.80 23.58
C PHE A 556 16.40 -9.65 24.61
N LEU A 557 16.33 -10.97 24.45
CA LEU A 557 17.11 -11.91 25.26
C LEU A 557 18.34 -12.36 24.46
N LEU A 558 19.53 -11.95 24.91
CA LEU A 558 20.78 -12.27 24.24
C LEU A 558 21.35 -13.60 24.78
N GLU A 559 21.45 -14.61 23.93
CA GLU A 559 22.29 -15.78 24.20
C GLU A 559 23.76 -15.45 23.94
N VAL A 560 24.65 -15.82 24.86
CA VAL A 560 26.09 -15.62 24.76
C VAL A 560 26.79 -16.94 25.07
N GLU A 561 27.57 -17.45 24.12
CA GLU A 561 28.51 -18.54 24.35
C GLU A 561 29.82 -17.97 24.91
N PHE A 562 30.28 -18.51 26.04
CA PHE A 562 31.57 -18.23 26.65
C PHE A 562 32.50 -19.42 26.43
N THR A 563 33.72 -19.16 25.97
CA THR A 563 34.81 -20.14 25.96
C THR A 563 35.73 -19.88 27.16
N LEU A 564 35.85 -20.88 28.03
CA LEU A 564 36.66 -20.84 29.24
C LEU A 564 38.14 -21.09 28.93
N GLY A 565 39.02 -20.86 29.92
CA GLY A 565 40.46 -21.01 29.75
C GLY A 565 40.94 -22.43 29.41
N ASP A 566 40.16 -23.45 29.74
CA ASP A 566 40.39 -24.86 29.39
C ASP A 566 39.76 -25.26 28.04
N GLY A 567 39.12 -24.33 27.35
CA GLY A 567 38.40 -24.56 26.09
C GLY A 567 36.94 -24.99 26.26
N THR A 568 36.47 -25.22 27.49
CA THR A 568 35.07 -25.58 27.76
C THR A 568 34.13 -24.46 27.30
N LYS A 569 33.02 -24.82 26.64
CA LYS A 569 32.00 -23.88 26.18
C LYS A 569 30.75 -23.91 27.06
N THR A 570 30.20 -22.75 27.35
CA THR A 570 28.94 -22.62 28.08
C THR A 570 28.08 -21.49 27.54
N ILE A 571 26.76 -21.59 27.65
CA ILE A 571 25.82 -20.58 27.14
C ILE A 571 25.06 -19.93 28.30
N GLY A 572 25.00 -18.60 28.31
CA GLY A 572 24.16 -17.80 29.22
C GLY A 572 23.16 -16.93 28.45
N SER A 573 22.03 -16.61 29.08
CA SER A 573 21.00 -15.72 28.52
C SER A 573 20.93 -14.43 29.32
N PHE A 574 20.97 -13.29 28.65
CA PHE A 574 21.06 -11.96 29.26
C PHE A 574 19.95 -11.06 28.71
N PRO A 575 19.01 -10.58 29.54
CA PRO A 575 17.97 -9.67 29.09
C PRO A 575 18.57 -8.29 28.84
N ILE A 576 18.52 -7.84 27.60
CA ILE A 576 18.96 -6.50 27.20
C ILE A 576 17.70 -5.65 27.07
N LYS A 577 17.60 -4.58 27.89
CA LYS A 577 16.41 -3.71 27.94
C LYS A 577 16.73 -2.22 28.07
N ASP A 578 18.01 -1.88 28.19
CA ASP A 578 18.50 -0.53 28.41
C ASP A 578 19.64 -0.26 27.42
N LYS A 579 20.05 1.01 27.32
CA LYS A 579 21.15 1.44 26.45
C LYS A 579 22.48 0.79 26.83
N GLN A 580 22.70 0.50 28.10
CA GLN A 580 23.91 -0.16 28.60
C GLN A 580 23.56 -1.17 29.69
N HIS A 581 24.26 -2.29 29.67
CA HIS A 581 24.18 -3.35 30.68
C HIS A 581 25.57 -3.78 31.13
N ARG A 582 25.73 -4.06 32.42
CA ARG A 582 26.93 -4.68 32.99
C ARG A 582 26.54 -5.92 33.77
N PHE A 583 26.78 -7.09 33.19
CA PHE A 583 26.49 -8.37 33.84
C PHE A 583 27.74 -8.90 34.53
N LYS A 584 27.71 -9.03 35.86
CA LYS A 584 28.77 -9.69 36.62
C LYS A 584 28.70 -11.20 36.36
N LEU A 585 29.83 -11.80 35.98
CA LEU A 585 29.97 -13.23 35.68
C LEU A 585 30.49 -13.97 36.92
N SER A 586 29.72 -13.90 38.02
CA SER A 586 30.16 -14.38 39.34
C SER A 586 29.91 -15.87 39.60
N SER A 587 29.19 -16.57 38.73
CA SER A 587 28.96 -18.01 38.88
C SER A 587 30.17 -18.81 38.36
N ALA A 588 30.43 -19.97 38.96
CA ALA A 588 31.49 -20.89 38.52
C ALA A 588 31.35 -21.26 37.03
N LYS A 589 30.12 -21.23 36.50
CA LYS A 589 29.80 -21.43 35.09
C LYS A 589 30.62 -20.54 34.14
N TYR A 590 30.92 -19.30 34.53
CA TYR A 590 31.62 -18.33 33.67
C TYR A 590 33.05 -18.03 34.14
N ALA A 591 33.53 -18.74 35.16
CA ALA A 591 34.83 -18.49 35.78
C ALA A 591 35.95 -18.73 34.75
N GLY A 592 36.79 -17.71 34.54
CA GLY A 592 37.90 -17.82 33.59
C GLY A 592 37.49 -17.71 32.12
N ALA A 593 36.31 -17.17 31.80
CA ALA A 593 35.92 -16.87 30.42
C ALA A 593 36.96 -15.99 29.71
N LYS A 594 37.42 -16.42 28.54
CA LYS A 594 38.44 -15.73 27.74
C LYS A 594 37.87 -15.15 26.45
N GLN A 595 36.87 -15.80 25.87
CA GLN A 595 36.23 -15.39 24.63
C GLN A 595 34.72 -15.47 24.77
N VAL A 596 34.02 -14.63 24.03
CA VAL A 596 32.57 -14.66 23.93
C VAL A 596 32.13 -14.63 22.48
N ARG A 597 31.05 -15.34 22.18
CA ARG A 597 30.32 -15.27 20.93
C ARG A 597 28.87 -14.91 21.25
N LEU A 598 28.46 -13.73 20.81
CA LEU A 598 27.11 -13.23 20.97
C LEU A 598 26.21 -13.87 19.92
N ASP A 599 24.98 -14.22 20.31
CA ASP A 599 23.98 -14.87 19.48
C ASP A 599 24.53 -16.09 18.69
N PRO A 600 25.11 -17.09 19.38
CA PRO A 600 25.84 -18.18 18.73
C PRO A 600 24.98 -19.02 17.77
N ASN A 601 23.67 -19.01 17.98
CA ASN A 601 22.66 -19.74 17.20
C ASN A 601 21.92 -18.87 16.18
N GLY A 602 22.25 -17.58 16.07
CA GLY A 602 21.60 -16.67 15.11
C GLY A 602 20.11 -16.48 15.37
N LYS A 603 19.67 -16.39 16.63
CA LYS A 603 18.26 -16.22 17.01
C LYS A 603 17.79 -14.77 16.97
N LEU A 604 18.67 -13.81 16.66
CA LEU A 604 18.35 -12.39 16.71
C LEU A 604 18.67 -11.66 15.40
N LEU A 605 17.76 -10.76 15.02
CA LEU A 605 18.03 -9.72 14.03
C LEU A 605 18.73 -8.55 14.72
N LEU A 606 20.06 -8.58 14.72
CA LEU A 606 20.91 -7.54 15.27
C LEU A 606 22.19 -7.39 14.45
N LYS A 607 22.87 -6.26 14.66
CA LYS A 607 24.20 -5.97 14.13
C LYS A 607 25.18 -5.91 15.29
N ILE A 608 26.22 -6.75 15.28
CA ILE A 608 27.33 -6.66 16.23
C ILE A 608 28.36 -5.71 15.62
N LEU A 609 28.69 -4.65 16.34
CA LEU A 609 29.71 -3.69 15.94
C LEU A 609 31.06 -4.13 16.52
N GLU A 610 32.10 -4.04 15.69
CA GLU A 610 33.49 -4.29 16.08
C GLU A 610 34.02 -3.22 17.04
#